data_AF-A0A453STM3-F1
#
_entry.id   AF-A0A453STM3-F1
#
_cell.length_a   1.000
_cell.length_b   1.000
_cell.length_c   1.000
_cell.angle_alpha   90.00
_cell.angle_beta   90.00
_cell.angle_gamma   90.00
#
_symmetry.space_group_name_H-M   'P 1'
#
loop_
_entity.id
_entity.type
_entity.pdbx_description
1 polymer ?
#
loop_
_entity_poly.entity_id
_entity_poly.type
_entity_poly.pdbx_seq_one_letter_code
_entity_poly.pdbx_strand_id
1 'polypeptide(L)' 'MTRDNLLKRGIVKPPECLFCNEHEIVDHLLFHCVVAKQLWSGISDVFSC' A
#
# COMPACT_ATOMS: atom_id res chain seq x y z
N MET A 1 6.56 6.70 3.08
CA MET A 1 7.40 6.86 1.88
C MET A 1 7.34 5.56 1.12
N THR A 2 6.77 5.55 -0.09
CA THR A 2 6.66 4.33 -0.90
C THR A 2 8.03 3.91 -1.43
N ARG A 3 8.21 2.63 -1.79
CA ARG A 3 9.45 2.14 -2.42
C ARG A 3 9.80 2.91 -3.69
N ASP A 4 8.83 3.34 -4.48
CA ASP A 4 9.09 4.24 -5.62
C ASP A 4 9.73 5.57 -5.21
N ASN A 5 9.30 6.14 -4.08
CA ASN A 5 9.89 7.36 -3.55
C ASN A 5 11.31 7.13 -3.02
N LEU A 6 11.58 5.95 -2.47
CA LEU A 6 12.93 5.56 -2.07
C LEU A 6 13.85 5.43 -3.27
N LEU A 7 13.36 4.83 -4.37
CA LEU A 7 14.12 4.71 -5.61
C LEU A 7 14.47 6.08 -6.20
N LYS A 8 13.51 7.03 -6.23
CA LYS A 8 13.75 8.42 -6.64
C LYS A 8 14.80 9.15 -5.78
N ARG A 9 15.05 8.67 -4.55
CA ARG A 9 16.06 9.18 -3.62
C ARG A 9 17.38 8.39 -3.67
N GLY A 10 17.53 7.45 -4.60
CA GLY A 10 18.72 6.60 -4.75
C GLY A 10 18.80 5.45 -3.75
N ILE A 11 17.74 5.18 -2.98
CA ILE A 11 17.68 4.07 -2.03
C ILE A 11 17.06 2.87 -2.75
N VAL A 12 17.89 1.90 -3.11
CA VAL A 12 17.44 0.68 -3.79
C VAL A 12 16.89 -0.30 -2.76
N LYS A 13 15.61 -0.64 -2.91
CA LYS A 13 14.95 -1.75 -2.23
C LYS A 13 14.25 -2.62 -3.28
N PRO A 14 13.99 -3.90 -2.99
CA PRO A 14 13.13 -4.72 -3.84
C PRO A 14 11.81 -3.97 -4.09
N PRO A 15 11.17 -4.04 -5.27
CA PRO A 15 9.94 -3.28 -5.53
C PRO A 15 8.70 -3.87 -4.84
N GLU A 16 8.79 -5.06 -4.26
CA GLU A 16 7.63 -5.83 -3.79
C GLU A 16 7.14 -5.39 -2.41
N CYS A 17 5.84 -5.15 -2.28
CA CYS A 17 5.13 -4.85 -1.04
C CYS A 17 5.37 -5.93 0.02
N LEU A 18 5.67 -5.51 1.25
CA LEU A 18 5.94 -6.44 2.37
C LEU A 18 4.73 -7.29 2.76
N PHE A 19 3.52 -6.85 2.42
CA PHE A 19 2.29 -7.47 2.91
C PHE A 19 1.71 -8.50 1.94
N CYS A 20 2.00 -8.37 0.65
CA CYS A 20 1.41 -9.25 -0.37
C CYS A 20 2.33 -9.55 -1.55
N ASN A 21 3.59 -9.14 -1.51
CA ASN A 21 4.62 -9.43 -2.51
C ASN A 21 4.34 -8.91 -3.94
N GLU A 22 3.32 -8.06 -4.11
CA GLU A 22 3.00 -7.32 -5.35
C GLU A 22 3.83 -6.04 -5.47
N HIS A 23 3.91 -5.40 -6.64
CA HIS A 23 4.66 -4.15 -6.80
C HIS A 23 4.13 -3.02 -5.88
N GLU A 24 4.99 -2.46 -5.04
CA GLU A 24 4.65 -1.41 -4.07
C GLU A 24 4.69 -0.02 -4.68
N ILE A 25 3.56 0.39 -5.26
CA ILE A 25 3.31 1.77 -5.68
C ILE A 25 2.29 2.47 -4.77
N VAL A 26 2.18 3.80 -4.87
CA VAL A 26 1.20 4.60 -4.08
C VAL A 26 -0.22 4.05 -4.24
N ASP A 27 -0.63 3.77 -5.48
CA ASP A 27 -1.94 3.23 -5.81
C ASP A 27 -2.18 1.87 -5.14
N HIS A 28 -1.17 0.99 -5.15
CA HIS A 28 -1.22 -0.28 -4.46
C HIS A 28 -1.40 -0.12 -2.94
N LEU A 29 -0.61 0.74 -2.30
CA LEU A 29 -0.68 0.94 -0.85
C LEU A 29 -1.99 1.60 -0.39
N LEU A 30 -2.66 2.34 -1.25
CA LEU A 30 -3.92 3.00 -0.93
C LEU A 30 -5.15 2.17 -1.26
N PHE A 31 -5.13 1.31 -2.29
CA PHE A 31 -6.35 0.66 -2.78
C PHE A 31 -6.24 -0.86 -3.00
N HIS A 32 -5.07 -1.38 -3.33
CA HIS A 32 -4.94 -2.78 -3.76
C HIS A 32 -4.31 -3.72 -2.74
N CYS A 33 -3.46 -3.18 -1.87
CA CYS A 33 -2.80 -3.92 -0.81
C CYS A 33 -3.83 -4.58 0.12
N VAL A 34 -3.52 -5.78 0.59
CA VAL A 34 -4.36 -6.50 1.55
C VAL A 34 -4.67 -5.64 2.79
N VAL A 35 -3.69 -4.88 3.28
CA VAL A 35 -3.86 -3.96 4.42
C VAL A 35 -4.82 -2.82 4.08
N ALA A 36 -4.68 -2.24 2.88
CA ALA A 36 -5.54 -1.16 2.43
C ALA A 36 -7.01 -1.59 2.35
N LYS A 37 -7.27 -2.79 1.81
CA LYS A 37 -8.62 -3.36 1.74
C LYS A 37 -9.24 -3.53 3.13
N GLN A 38 -8.48 -4.06 4.09
CA GLN A 38 -8.96 -4.22 5.47
C GLN A 38 -9.28 -2.87 6.13
N LEU A 39 -8.44 -1.86 5.91
CA LEU A 39 -8.68 -0.49 6.42
C LEU A 39 -9.96 0.10 5.83
N TRP A 40 -10.15 0.01 4.51
CA TRP A 40 -11.36 0.52 3.87
C TRP A 40 -12.62 -0.22 4.29
N SER A 41 -12.55 -1.54 4.53
CA SER A 41 -13.66 -2.30 5.10
C SER A 41 -14.06 -1.73 6.46
N GLY A 42 -13.10 -1.55 7.37
CA GLY A 42 -13.40 -1.00 8.70
C GLY A 42 -13.92 0.44 8.65
N ILE A 43 -13.42 1.27 7.74
CA ILE A 43 -13.95 2.62 7.50
C ILE A 43 -15.39 2.54 6.99
N SER A 44 -15.68 1.65 6.03
CA SER A 44 -17.04 1.44 5.52
C SER A 44 -17.99 1.03 6.64
N ASP A 45 -17.57 0.13 7.52
CA ASP A 45 -18.36 -0.33 8.65
C ASP A 45 -18.71 0.84 9.60
N VAL A 46 -17.77 1.75 9.86
CA VAL A 46 -18.01 2.96 10.68
C VAL A 46 -19.06 3.89 10.06
N PHE A 47 -19.09 4.00 8.74
CA PHE A 47 -20.04 4.86 8.02
C PHE A 47 -21.35 4.16 7.66
N SER A 48 -21.51 2.87 7.97
CA SER A 48 -22.71 2.09 7.67
C SER A 48 -23.79 2.16 8.76
N CYS A 49 -23.66 3.09 9.72
CA CYS A 49 -24.63 3.37 10.78
C CYS A 49 -25.73 4.36 10.36
#